data_AF-A0A7X1TZ65-F1
#
_entry.id   AF-A0A7X1TZ65-F1
#
_cell.length_a   1.000
_cell.length_b   1.000
_cell.length_c   1.000
_cell.angle_alpha   90.00
_cell.angle_beta   90.00
_cell.angle_gamma   90.00
#
_symmetry.space_group_name_H-M   'P 1'
#
loop_
_entity.id
_entity.type
_entity.pdbx_description
1 polymer ?
#
loop_
_entity_poly.entity_id
_entity_poly.type
_entity_poly.pdbx_seq_one_letter_code
_entity_poly.pdbx_strand_id
1 'polypeptide(L)'
;MRVACDALLSGDVFTAMGYLTNEAVNEAMSISAGITQIPSASGYVIETHEEEGGEHRFRVRFETTMGDIRANATWQQMEGAWRVTSLGVDGV
;
A
#
# COMPACT_ATOMS: atom_id res chain seq x y z
N MET A 1 -0.87 -0.70 10.53
CA MET A 1 -1.47 -1.22 9.29
C MET A 1 -2.78 -0.52 8.92
N ARG A 2 -3.90 -0.66 9.66
CA ARG A 2 -5.17 0.02 9.31
C ARG A 2 -5.03 1.53 9.09
N VAL A 3 -4.25 2.21 9.95
CA VAL A 3 -3.95 3.65 9.82
C VAL A 3 -3.35 4.03 8.47
N ALA A 4 -2.54 3.17 7.84
CA ALA A 4 -1.96 3.45 6.53
C ALA A 4 -3.00 3.29 5.40
N CYS A 5 -3.87 2.28 5.48
CA CYS A 5 -4.97 2.11 4.53
C CYS A 5 -6.02 3.22 4.69
N ASP A 6 -6.33 3.60 5.92
CA ASP A 6 -7.27 4.68 6.23
C ASP A 6 -6.71 6.04 5.80
N ALA A 7 -5.40 6.26 5.93
CA ALA A 7 -4.71 7.42 5.39
C ALA A 7 -4.77 7.49 3.85
N LEU A 8 -4.60 6.34 3.17
CA LEU A 8 -4.79 6.26 1.71
C LEU A 8 -6.25 6.58 1.31
N LEU A 9 -7.23 6.07 2.05
CA LEU A 9 -8.66 6.39 1.83
C LEU A 9 -8.98 7.86 2.08
N SER A 10 -8.36 8.48 3.09
CA SER A 10 -8.59 9.90 3.40
C SER A 10 -7.81 10.84 2.48
N GLY A 11 -7.08 10.31 1.49
CA GLY A 11 -6.19 11.09 0.61
C GLY A 11 -4.96 11.65 1.32
N ASP A 12 -4.68 11.21 2.55
CA ASP A 12 -3.48 11.57 3.30
C ASP A 12 -2.32 10.64 2.92
N VAL A 13 -1.86 10.84 1.70
CA VAL A 13 -0.74 10.09 1.12
C VAL A 13 0.54 10.31 1.94
N PHE A 14 0.70 11.46 2.60
CA PHE A 14 1.89 11.75 3.41
C PHE A 14 1.95 10.88 4.68
N THR A 15 0.82 10.68 5.36
CA THR A 15 0.76 9.75 6.50
C THR A 15 1.02 8.31 6.07
N ALA A 16 0.48 7.88 4.92
CA ALA A 16 0.76 6.57 4.36
C ALA A 16 2.25 6.40 3.99
N MET A 17 2.86 7.42 3.37
CA MET A 17 4.28 7.44 3.02
C MET A 17 5.19 7.40 4.25
N GLY A 18 4.76 7.95 5.39
CA GLY A 18 5.50 7.89 6.64
C GLY A 18 5.74 6.47 7.17
N TYR A 19 5.00 5.47 6.67
CA TYR A 19 5.21 4.06 7.01
C TYR A 19 6.17 3.33 6.05
N LEU A 20 6.52 3.93 4.92
CA LEU A 20 7.40 3.34 3.91
C LEU A 20 8.87 3.43 4.33
N THR A 21 9.66 2.41 4.01
CA THR A 21 11.12 2.55 3.96
C THR A 21 11.55 3.35 2.72
N ASN A 22 12.80 3.80 2.66
CA ASN A 22 13.30 4.55 1.49
C ASN A 22 13.22 3.72 0.20
N GLU A 23 13.43 2.42 0.31
CA GLU A 23 13.29 1.47 -0.80
C GLU A 23 11.84 1.41 -1.27
N ALA A 24 10.89 1.24 -0.36
CA ALA A 24 9.46 1.23 -0.68
C ALA A 24 8.94 2.58 -1.20
N VAL A 25 9.54 3.70 -0.79
CA VAL A 25 9.25 5.03 -1.39
C VAL A 25 9.69 5.06 -2.85
N ASN A 26 10.88 4.55 -3.18
CA ASN A 26 11.35 4.49 -4.57
C ASN A 26 10.44 3.59 -5.43
N GLU A 27 10.00 2.46 -4.87
CA GLU A 27 9.00 1.59 -5.52
C GLU A 27 7.67 2.32 -5.73
N ALA A 28 7.14 2.99 -4.70
CA ALA A 28 5.93 3.79 -4.80
C ALA A 28 6.03 4.90 -5.84
N MET A 29 7.16 5.59 -5.90
CA MET A 29 7.42 6.65 -6.87
C MET A 29 7.50 6.08 -8.29
N SER A 30 8.16 4.95 -8.48
CA SER A 30 8.22 4.22 -9.76
C SER A 30 6.83 3.79 -10.23
N ILE A 31 6.01 3.23 -9.33
CA ILE A 31 4.62 2.88 -9.59
C ILE A 31 3.80 4.13 -9.95
N SER A 32 3.97 5.22 -9.20
CA SER A 32 3.25 6.47 -9.43
C SER A 32 3.66 7.16 -10.74
N ALA A 33 4.88 6.93 -11.24
CA ALA A 33 5.33 7.51 -12.50
C ALA A 33 4.53 7.00 -13.71
N GLY A 34 3.91 5.83 -13.62
CA GLY A 34 2.96 5.30 -14.61
C GLY A 34 1.50 5.68 -14.34
N ILE A 35 1.20 6.25 -13.17
CA ILE A 35 -0.15 6.60 -12.72
C ILE A 35 -0.31 8.12 -12.81
N THR A 36 -0.80 8.61 -13.94
CA THR A 36 -1.06 10.05 -14.18
C THR A 36 -2.16 10.62 -13.30
N GLN A 37 -3.04 9.78 -12.75
CA GLN A 37 -4.05 10.12 -11.75
C GLN A 37 -4.19 8.98 -10.76
N ILE A 38 -3.95 9.22 -9.47
CA ILE A 38 -4.32 8.28 -8.42
C ILE A 38 -5.84 8.35 -8.28
N PRO A 39 -6.59 7.30 -8.69
CA PRO A 39 -8.04 7.36 -8.58
C PRO A 39 -8.42 7.37 -7.10
N SER A 40 -9.43 8.19 -6.78
CA SER A 40 -9.99 8.22 -5.43
C SER A 40 -10.66 6.87 -5.15
N ALA A 41 -10.14 6.14 -4.17
CA ALA A 41 -10.76 4.92 -3.70
C ALA A 41 -11.98 5.25 -2.81
N SER A 42 -13.11 4.60 -3.07
CA SER A 42 -14.32 4.70 -2.23
C SER A 42 -14.32 3.70 -1.06
N GLY A 43 -13.44 2.69 -1.12
CA GLY A 43 -13.30 1.66 -0.11
C GLY A 43 -12.11 0.73 -0.38
N TYR A 44 -11.79 -0.13 0.58
CA TYR A 44 -10.82 -1.21 0.41
C TYR A 44 -11.28 -2.50 1.07
N VAL A 45 -10.83 -3.62 0.50
CA VAL A 45 -10.96 -4.96 1.08
C VAL A 45 -9.58 -5.60 1.14
N ILE A 46 -9.20 -6.09 2.32
CA ILE A 46 -8.01 -6.94 2.45
C ILE A 46 -8.39 -8.32 1.92
N GLU A 47 -7.89 -8.67 0.73
CA GLU A 47 -8.15 -9.95 0.07
C GLU A 47 -7.35 -11.07 0.71
N THR A 48 -6.07 -10.83 0.99
CA THR A 48 -5.18 -11.80 1.64
C THR A 48 -4.31 -11.15 2.69
N HIS A 49 -3.96 -11.95 3.70
CA HIS A 49 -2.99 -11.64 4.73
C HIS A 49 -2.18 -12.92 4.96
N GLU A 50 -0.89 -12.86 4.68
CA GLU A 50 0.05 -13.95 4.87
C GLU A 50 1.16 -13.50 5.82
N GLU A 51 1.58 -14.39 6.72
CA GLU A 51 2.68 -14.16 7.65
C GLU A 51 3.77 -15.17 7.38
N GLU A 52 4.95 -14.70 6.99
CA GLU A 52 6.08 -15.56 6.65
C GLU A 52 7.38 -14.95 7.17
N GLY A 53 8.12 -15.70 7.99
CA GLY A 53 9.46 -15.28 8.43
C GLY A 53 9.53 -13.96 9.21
N GLY A 54 8.43 -13.51 9.82
CA GLY A 54 8.35 -12.20 10.50
C GLY A 54 7.93 -11.03 9.59
N GLU A 55 7.62 -11.32 8.33
CA GLU A 55 6.97 -10.40 7.39
C GLU A 55 5.46 -10.64 7.36
N HIS A 56 4.70 -9.57 7.19
CA HIS A 56 3.27 -9.63 6.92
C HIS A 56 3.01 -9.10 5.51
N ARG A 57 2.52 -9.98 4.64
CA ARG A 57 2.16 -9.64 3.26
C ARG A 57 0.66 -9.47 3.16
N PHE A 58 0.24 -8.37 2.55
CA PHE A 58 -1.17 -8.06 2.36
C PHE A 58 -1.47 -7.80 0.91
N ARG A 59 -2.57 -8.36 0.44
CA ARG A 59 -3.22 -7.95 -0.81
C ARG A 59 -4.47 -7.17 -0.47
N VAL A 60 -4.54 -5.95 -0.98
CA VAL A 60 -5.65 -5.02 -0.74
C VAL A 60 -6.26 -4.64 -2.07
N ARG A 61 -7.57 -4.89 -2.22
CA ARG A 61 -8.35 -4.41 -3.35
C ARG A 61 -9.02 -3.10 -2.98
N PHE A 62 -8.68 -2.05 -3.72
CA PHE A 62 -9.30 -0.74 -3.64
C PHE A 62 -10.43 -0.64 -4.67
N GLU A 63 -11.61 -0.27 -4.22
CA GLU A 63 -12.74 0.04 -5.10
C GLU A 63 -12.59 1.48 -5.58
N THR A 64 -12.47 1.70 -6.88
CA THR A 64 -12.31 3.06 -7.45
C THR A 64 -13.33 3.30 -8.55
N THR A 65 -13.61 4.57 -8.84
CA THR A 65 -14.55 4.97 -9.91
C THR A 65 -14.10 4.56 -11.32
N MET A 66 -12.83 4.18 -11.48
CA MET A 66 -12.24 3.75 -12.75
C MET A 66 -12.07 2.22 -12.85
N GLY A 67 -12.43 1.48 -11.80
CA GLY A 67 -12.25 0.04 -11.68
C GLY A 67 -11.54 -0.38 -10.39
N ASP A 68 -11.62 -1.66 -10.04
CA ASP A 68 -10.93 -2.21 -8.87
C ASP A 68 -9.42 -2.25 -9.11
N ILE A 69 -8.63 -1.75 -8.15
CA ILE A 69 -7.16 -1.81 -8.18
C ILE A 69 -6.70 -2.73 -7.06
N ARG A 70 -5.76 -3.65 -7.34
CA ARG A 70 -5.14 -4.48 -6.31
C ARG A 70 -3.74 -3.98 -6.01
N ALA A 71 -3.46 -3.74 -4.74
CA ALA A 71 -2.13 -3.42 -4.26
C ALA A 71 -1.64 -4.52 -3.32
N ASN A 72 -0.35 -4.84 -3.41
CA ASN A 72 0.35 -5.71 -2.50
C ASN A 72 1.28 -4.85 -1.62
N ALA A 73 1.31 -5.12 -0.32
CA ALA A 73 2.22 -4.47 0.60
C ALA A 73 2.85 -5.49 1.55
N THR A 74 4.18 -5.46 1.65
CA THR A 74 4.93 -6.26 2.60
C THR A 74 5.34 -5.38 3.77
N TRP A 75 4.98 -5.81 4.97
CA TRP A 75 5.29 -5.15 6.23
C TRP A 75 6.30 -5.98 7.01
N GLN A 76 7.27 -5.32 7.61
CA GLN A 76 8.26 -5.96 8.48
C GLN A 76 8.49 -5.09 9.72
N GLN A 77 8.77 -5.72 10.85
CA GLN A 77 9.18 -4.99 12.05
C GLN A 77 10.67 -4.65 11.96
N MET A 78 10.97 -3.35 11.91
CA MET A 78 12.33 -2.80 11.88
C MET A 78 12.47 -1.81 13.03
N GLU A 79 13.52 -2.00 13.86
CA GLU A 79 13.80 -1.11 15.00
C GLU A 79 12.59 -0.91 15.95
N GLY A 80 11.76 -1.95 16.11
CA GLY A 80 10.56 -1.93 16.95
C GLY A 80 9.33 -1.31 16.30
N ALA A 81 9.43 -0.77 15.09
CA ALA A 81 8.32 -0.19 14.33
C ALA A 81 7.95 -1.05 13.10
N TRP A 82 6.65 -1.13 12.79
CA TRP A 82 6.20 -1.76 11.55
C TRP A 82 6.40 -0.80 10.38
N ARG A 83 7.18 -1.24 9.39
CA ARG A 83 7.49 -0.51 8.16
C ARG A 83 7.07 -1.31 6.94
N VAL A 84 6.65 -0.61 5.90
CA VAL A 84 6.40 -1.22 4.60
C VAL A 84 7.73 -1.28 3.86
N THR A 85 8.19 -2.49 3.55
CA THR A 85 9.49 -2.76 2.91
C THR A 85 9.37 -2.97 1.41
N SER A 86 8.18 -3.35 0.92
CA SER A 86 7.90 -3.48 -0.50
C SER A 86 6.45 -3.17 -0.83
N LEU A 87 6.24 -2.59 -2.01
CA LEU A 87 4.95 -2.28 -2.58
C LEU A 87 4.84 -2.83 -4.00
N GLY A 88 3.66 -3.32 -4.34
CA GLY A 88 3.30 -3.68 -5.70
C GLY A 88 1.89 -3.25 -6.02
N VAL A 89 1.61 -3.01 -7.29
CA VAL A 89 0.25 -2.86 -7.81
C VAL A 89 0.05 -3.92 -8.88
N ASP A 90 -0.90 -4.81 -8.65
CA ASP A 90 -1.39 -5.74 -9.68
C ASP A 90 -2.46 -4.99 -10.48
N GLY A 91 -2.01 -4.33 -11.55
CA GLY A 91 -2.88 -3.76 -12.58
C GLY A 91 -3.26 -4.82 -13.60
N VAL A 92 -4.54 -4.88 -13.95
CA VAL A 92 -5.08 -5.64 -15.09
C VAL A 92 -4.59 -5.02 -16.40
#